data_AF-A0A095B005-F1
#
_entry.id   AF-A0A095B005-F1
#
_cell.length_a   1.000
_cell.length_b   1.000
_cell.length_c   1.000
_cell.angle_alpha   90.00
_cell.angle_beta   90.00
_cell.angle_gamma   90.00
#
_symmetry.space_group_name_H-M   'P 1'
#
loop_
_entity.id
_entity.type
_entity.pdbx_description
1 polymer ?
#
loop_
_entity_poly.entity_id
_entity_poly.type
_entity_poly.pdbx_seq_one_letter_code
_entity_poly.pdbx_strand_id
1 'polypeptide(L)'
;GNLGSVEDLLTSTSDSVEACGLSAVNVKQLNERIHVCLAFCETESRKFLVGEFMDSVHLANLETALVQLETRECLVPTGLLSHPDISKSDVTPLGNAISEHVSFIFEKTGILPTEVKKSEFSHTLKPQDLIYFLRS
;
A
#
# COMPACT_ATOMS: atom_id res chain seq x y z
N GLY A 1 0.69 -6.65 10.03
CA GLY A 1 0.67 -7.60 8.90
C GLY A 1 1.87 -8.53 8.92
N ASN A 2 3.09 -8.01 9.13
CA ASN A 2 4.26 -8.89 9.29
C ASN A 2 4.24 -9.61 10.66
N LEU A 3 3.85 -10.89 10.65
CA LEU A 3 3.74 -11.75 11.82
C LEU A 3 4.92 -12.72 11.98
N GLY A 4 6.00 -12.56 11.21
CA GLY A 4 7.11 -13.52 11.19
C GLY A 4 7.82 -13.72 12.55
N SER A 5 7.70 -12.76 13.48
CA SER A 5 8.28 -12.86 14.82
C SER A 5 7.36 -13.51 15.88
N VAL A 6 6.10 -13.83 15.53
CA VAL A 6 5.10 -14.41 16.45
C VAL A 6 4.54 -15.76 15.96
N GLU A 7 5.17 -16.38 14.95
CA GLU A 7 4.81 -17.70 14.41
C GLU A 7 4.67 -18.78 15.50
N ASP A 8 5.56 -18.78 16.49
CA ASP A 8 5.53 -19.73 17.62
C ASP A 8 4.33 -19.52 18.56
N LEU A 9 3.77 -18.31 18.61
CA LEU A 9 2.60 -18.00 19.44
C LEU A 9 1.29 -18.36 18.72
N LEU A 10 1.25 -18.17 17.39
CA LEU A 10 0.08 -18.41 16.55
C LEU A 10 -0.19 -19.90 16.32
N THR A 11 0.86 -20.74 16.29
CA THR A 11 0.71 -22.21 16.16
C THR A 11 0.06 -22.88 17.37
N SER A 12 -0.02 -22.18 18.52
CA SER A 12 -0.63 -22.71 19.76
C SER A 12 -2.14 -22.45 19.88
N THR A 13 -2.69 -21.53 19.10
CA THR A 13 -4.12 -21.20 19.05
C THR A 13 -4.60 -21.54 17.65
N SER A 14 -5.04 -22.77 17.47
CA SER A 14 -5.64 -23.26 16.23
C SER A 14 -6.98 -22.57 15.99
N ASP A 15 -6.92 -21.41 15.34
CA ASP A 15 -7.93 -20.87 14.43
C ASP A 15 -7.17 -20.15 13.32
N SER A 16 -7.27 -20.73 12.11
CA SER A 16 -6.73 -20.27 10.82
C SER A 16 -5.89 -18.98 10.84
N VAL A 17 -4.57 -19.11 10.71
CA VAL A 17 -3.73 -17.96 10.30
C VAL A 17 -4.20 -17.63 8.88
N GLU A 18 -5.13 -16.68 8.76
CA GLU A 18 -5.55 -16.14 7.47
C GLU A 18 -4.32 -15.45 6.87
N ALA A 19 -3.97 -15.83 5.64
CA ALA A 19 -2.87 -15.27 4.90
C ALA A 19 -2.90 -13.73 4.99
N CYS A 20 -1.85 -13.16 5.55
CA CYS A 20 -1.81 -11.72 5.79
C CYS A 20 -1.21 -11.00 4.57
N GLY A 21 -2.08 -10.57 3.65
CA GLY A 21 -1.67 -9.78 2.49
C GLY A 21 -1.15 -8.40 2.88
N LEU A 22 0.11 -8.10 2.51
CA LEU A 22 0.74 -6.79 2.69
C LEU A 22 0.82 -6.08 1.34
N SER A 23 0.21 -4.90 1.25
CA SER A 23 0.33 -4.02 0.09
C SER A 23 1.23 -2.82 0.37
N ALA A 24 1.75 -2.20 -0.69
CA ALA A 24 2.35 -0.88 -0.66
C ALA A 24 1.79 -0.05 -1.81
N VAL A 25 1.33 1.17 -1.51
CA VAL A 25 0.69 2.05 -2.50
C VAL A 25 1.39 3.40 -2.55
N ASN A 26 1.61 3.89 -3.76
CA ASN A 26 2.02 5.26 -4.03
C ASN A 26 1.11 5.86 -5.09
N VAL A 27 0.52 7.01 -4.80
CA VAL A 27 -0.38 7.73 -5.71
C VAL A 27 0.30 9.00 -6.17
N LYS A 28 0.39 9.19 -7.49
CA LYS A 28 1.00 10.37 -8.11
C LYS A 28 0.05 10.98 -9.11
N GLN A 29 0.04 12.31 -9.19
CA GLN A 29 -0.60 13.02 -10.28
C GLN A 29 0.45 13.31 -11.36
N LEU A 30 0.20 12.85 -12.59
CA LEU A 30 1.03 13.12 -13.75
C LEU A 30 0.13 13.52 -14.93
N ASN A 31 0.38 14.68 -15.53
CA ASN A 31 -0.38 15.16 -16.70
C ASN A 31 -1.91 15.09 -16.51
N GLU A 32 -2.40 15.60 -15.38
CA GLU A 32 -3.84 15.59 -15.01
C GLU A 32 -4.46 14.20 -14.79
N ARG A 33 -3.66 13.14 -14.80
CA ARG A 33 -4.08 11.76 -14.55
C ARG A 33 -3.54 11.28 -13.21
N ILE A 34 -4.31 10.44 -12.54
CA ILE A 34 -3.89 9.80 -11.29
C ILE A 34 -3.26 8.47 -11.65
N HIS A 35 -1.97 8.34 -11.34
CA HIS A 35 -1.19 7.11 -11.48
C HIS A 35 -1.06 6.46 -10.11
N VAL A 36 -1.49 5.22 -10.01
CA VAL A 36 -1.39 4.40 -8.81
C VAL A 36 -0.34 3.33 -9.05
N CYS A 37 0.69 3.32 -8.22
CA CYS A 37 1.66 2.24 -8.14
C CYS A 37 1.28 1.35 -6.94
N LEU A 38 1.11 0.05 -7.19
CA LEU A 38 0.74 -0.94 -6.20
C LEU A 38 1.79 -2.06 -6.20
N ALA A 39 2.26 -2.42 -5.02
CA ALA A 39 2.98 -3.67 -4.79
C ALA A 39 2.23 -4.49 -3.76
N PHE A 40 2.29 -5.81 -3.88
CA PHE A 40 1.66 -6.75 -2.98
C PHE A 40 2.58 -7.94 -2.73
N CYS A 41 2.60 -8.41 -1.49
CA CYS A 41 3.34 -9.59 -1.08
C CYS A 41 2.47 -10.44 -0.15
N GLU A 42 2.44 -11.75 -0.41
CA GLU A 42 1.82 -12.76 0.43
C GLU A 42 2.87 -13.85 0.70
N THR A 43 3.29 -13.95 1.96
CA THR A 43 4.41 -14.82 2.36
C THR A 43 4.07 -16.29 2.30
N GLU A 44 2.82 -16.65 2.62
CA GLU A 44 2.37 -18.05 2.64
C GLU A 44 2.33 -18.67 1.24
N SER A 45 1.83 -17.91 0.26
CA SER A 45 1.75 -18.38 -1.13
C SER A 45 3.00 -18.06 -1.95
N ARG A 46 3.98 -17.37 -1.36
CA ARG A 46 5.18 -16.84 -2.02
C ARG A 46 4.86 -16.02 -3.28
N LYS A 47 3.76 -15.28 -3.25
CA LYS A 47 3.35 -14.42 -4.36
C LYS A 47 3.82 -13.00 -4.10
N PHE A 48 4.44 -12.44 -5.13
CA PHE A 48 4.82 -11.04 -5.17
C PHE A 48 4.29 -10.44 -6.47
N LEU A 49 3.59 -9.31 -6.35
CA LEU A 49 2.97 -8.61 -7.46
C LEU A 49 3.36 -7.14 -7.41
N VAL A 50 3.64 -6.58 -8.59
CA VAL A 50 3.84 -5.14 -8.77
C VAL A 50 3.05 -4.72 -10.00
N GLY A 51 2.34 -3.61 -9.89
CA GLY A 51 1.55 -3.06 -10.96
C GLY A 51 1.50 -1.54 -10.91
N GLU A 52 1.30 -0.94 -12.08
CA GLU A 52 0.95 0.46 -12.23
C GLU A 52 -0.34 0.54 -13.06
N PHE A 53 -1.27 1.37 -12.62
CA PHE A 53 -2.49 1.64 -13.37
C PHE A 53 -2.94 3.08 -13.19
N MET A 54 -3.74 3.54 -14.15
CA MET A 54 -4.42 4.83 -14.04
C MET A 54 -5.73 4.69 -13.27
N ASP A 55 -6.08 5.73 -12.52
CA ASP A 55 -7.34 5.80 -11.80
C ASP A 55 -8.00 7.17 -11.97
N SER A 56 -9.25 7.24 -11.55
CA SER A 56 -10.01 8.46 -11.33
C SER A 56 -9.73 9.03 -9.93
N VAL A 57 -10.25 10.22 -9.65
CA VAL A 57 -10.17 10.82 -8.30
C VAL A 57 -10.85 9.97 -7.22
N HIS A 58 -11.78 9.09 -7.62
CA HIS A 58 -12.47 8.21 -6.69
C HIS A 58 -11.70 6.95 -6.33
N LEU A 59 -10.57 6.69 -6.99
CA LEU A 59 -9.67 5.57 -6.68
C LEU A 59 -10.36 4.20 -6.68
N ALA A 60 -11.35 4.01 -7.56
CA ALA A 60 -12.17 2.80 -7.60
C ALA A 60 -11.37 1.56 -8.05
N ASN A 61 -10.36 1.74 -8.91
CA ASN A 61 -9.48 0.64 -9.32
C ASN A 61 -8.56 0.24 -8.16
N LEU A 62 -8.06 1.23 -7.40
CA LEU A 62 -7.29 0.96 -6.18
C LEU A 62 -8.12 0.20 -5.14
N GLU A 63 -9.34 0.65 -4.84
CA GLU A 63 -10.24 -0.06 -3.91
C GLU A 63 -10.46 -1.51 -4.36
N THR A 64 -10.79 -1.71 -5.64
CA THR A 64 -11.02 -3.03 -6.21
C THR A 64 -9.79 -3.92 -6.07
N ALA A 65 -8.60 -3.40 -6.38
CA ALA A 65 -7.35 -4.15 -6.27
C ALA A 65 -7.06 -4.57 -4.83
N LEU A 66 -7.19 -3.65 -3.87
CA LEU A 66 -6.94 -3.93 -2.45
C LEU A 66 -7.89 -5.00 -1.88
N VAL A 67 -9.16 -4.95 -2.28
CA VAL A 67 -10.18 -5.94 -1.88
C VAL A 67 -9.89 -7.31 -2.49
N GLN A 68 -9.57 -7.37 -3.80
CA GLN A 68 -9.28 -8.63 -4.48
C GLN A 68 -7.99 -9.29 -4.01
N LEU A 69 -7.03 -8.50 -3.55
CA LEU A 69 -5.78 -8.97 -2.95
C LEU A 69 -5.92 -9.32 -1.47
N GLU A 70 -7.11 -9.16 -0.89
CA GLU A 70 -7.38 -9.41 0.54
C GLU A 70 -6.36 -8.73 1.46
N THR A 71 -5.96 -7.50 1.08
CA THR A 71 -4.95 -6.73 1.81
C THR A 71 -5.43 -6.46 3.24
N ARG A 72 -4.57 -6.69 4.23
CA ARG A 72 -4.86 -6.39 5.64
C ARG A 72 -4.09 -5.17 6.14
N GLU A 73 -2.88 -4.97 5.62
CA GLU A 73 -2.02 -3.82 5.92
C GLU A 73 -1.52 -3.21 4.63
N CYS A 74 -1.51 -1.88 4.55
CA CYS A 74 -0.99 -1.15 3.39
C CYS A 74 0.05 -0.13 3.82
N LEU A 75 1.27 -0.28 3.30
CA LEU A 75 2.31 0.72 3.42
C LEU A 75 1.98 1.91 2.53
N VAL A 76 2.12 3.13 3.06
CA VAL A 76 1.89 4.37 2.32
C VAL A 76 2.98 5.39 2.62
N PRO A 77 3.37 6.25 1.67
CA PRO A 77 4.33 7.30 1.93
C PRO A 77 3.75 8.32 2.92
N THR A 78 4.56 8.76 3.89
CA THR A 78 4.18 9.79 4.88
C THR A 78 3.58 11.01 4.18
N GLY A 79 2.41 11.44 4.67
CA GLY A 79 1.70 12.59 4.11
C GLY A 79 0.74 12.23 2.97
N LEU A 80 0.59 10.95 2.60
CA LEU A 80 -0.48 10.52 1.69
C LEU A 80 -1.84 10.57 2.39
N LEU A 81 -1.91 10.26 3.68
CA LEU A 81 -3.13 10.23 4.48
C LEU A 81 -3.41 11.53 5.23
N SER A 82 -2.40 12.40 5.34
CA SER A 82 -2.56 13.65 6.05
C SER A 82 -3.42 14.61 5.24
N HIS A 83 -4.41 15.20 5.90
CA HIS A 83 -4.97 16.47 5.45
C HIS A 83 -3.83 17.49 5.55
N PRO A 84 -3.44 18.15 4.47
CA PRO A 84 -2.30 19.04 4.53
C PRO A 84 -2.58 20.22 5.45
N ASP A 85 -1.59 20.55 6.28
CA ASP A 85 -1.56 21.83 6.96
C ASP A 85 -1.72 22.95 5.92
N ILE A 86 -2.72 23.82 6.13
CA ILE A 86 -3.03 25.02 5.34
C ILE A 86 -1.79 25.94 5.17
N SER A 87 -0.73 25.73 5.95
CA SER A 87 0.54 26.46 5.93
C SER A 87 1.56 25.98 4.88
N LYS A 88 1.33 24.86 4.16
CA LYS A 88 2.24 24.37 3.09
C LYS A 88 1.67 24.72 1.71
N SER A 89 2.40 25.57 0.97
CA SER A 89 1.99 26.20 -0.30
C SER A 89 1.84 25.27 -1.52
N ASP A 90 2.20 23.99 -1.41
CA ASP A 90 2.31 23.07 -2.55
C ASP A 90 1.12 22.09 -2.68
N VAL A 91 0.04 22.39 -1.97
CA VAL A 91 -1.12 21.49 -1.88
C VAL A 91 -2.14 21.86 -2.94
N THR A 92 -2.39 20.96 -3.88
CA THR A 92 -3.46 21.12 -4.85
C THR A 92 -4.80 20.62 -4.26
N PRO A 93 -5.94 21.21 -4.62
CA PRO A 93 -7.27 20.72 -4.20
C PRO A 93 -7.49 19.24 -4.58
N LEU A 94 -6.88 18.80 -5.67
CA LEU A 94 -6.91 17.41 -6.11
C LEU A 94 -6.08 16.48 -5.20
N GLY A 95 -4.94 16.95 -4.70
CA GLY A 95 -4.15 16.21 -3.70
C GLY A 95 -4.96 15.93 -2.43
N ASN A 96 -5.74 16.90 -1.97
CA ASN A 96 -6.62 16.73 -0.81
C ASN A 96 -7.71 15.70 -1.07
N ALA A 97 -8.39 15.80 -2.22
CA ALA A 97 -9.40 14.82 -2.60
C ALA A 97 -8.83 13.40 -2.67
N ILE A 98 -7.62 13.22 -3.21
CA ILE A 98 -6.93 11.94 -3.23
C ILE A 98 -6.68 11.43 -1.80
N SER A 99 -6.13 12.27 -0.91
CA SER A 99 -5.85 11.89 0.48
C SER A 99 -7.12 11.51 1.26
N GLU A 100 -8.22 12.24 1.06
CA GLU A 100 -9.53 11.94 1.63
C GLU A 100 -10.06 10.59 1.12
N HIS A 101 -9.99 10.36 -0.19
CA HIS A 101 -10.46 9.12 -0.80
C HIS A 101 -9.62 7.90 -0.41
N VAL A 102 -8.29 8.02 -0.31
CA VAL A 102 -7.44 6.93 0.19
C VAL A 102 -7.82 6.58 1.63
N SER A 103 -7.97 7.59 2.49
CA SER A 103 -8.35 7.39 3.90
C SER A 103 -9.72 6.72 4.01
N PHE A 104 -10.69 7.17 3.21
CA PHE A 104 -12.03 6.58 3.14
C PHE A 104 -12.00 5.12 2.69
N ILE A 105 -11.21 4.79 1.66
CA ILE A 105 -11.05 3.39 1.20
C ILE A 105 -10.53 2.53 2.34
N PHE A 106 -9.46 2.94 3.03
CA PHE A 106 -8.88 2.16 4.11
C PHE A 106 -9.84 1.95 5.29
N GLU A 107 -10.58 2.99 5.67
CA GLU A 107 -11.61 2.88 6.71
C GLU A 107 -12.73 1.91 6.29
N LYS A 108 -13.23 2.05 5.06
CA LYS A 108 -14.30 1.22 4.51
C LYS A 108 -13.90 -0.25 4.39
N THR A 109 -12.65 -0.53 4.00
CA THR A 109 -12.16 -1.90 3.76
C THR A 109 -11.51 -2.52 5.00
N GLY A 110 -11.35 -1.77 6.09
CA GLY A 110 -10.67 -2.24 7.31
C GLY A 110 -9.18 -2.51 7.13
N ILE A 111 -8.55 -1.84 6.15
CA ILE A 111 -7.10 -1.97 5.89
C ILE A 111 -6.36 -1.08 6.88
N LEU A 112 -5.31 -1.61 7.52
CA LEU A 112 -4.44 -0.83 8.39
C LEU A 112 -3.41 -0.05 7.54
N PRO A 113 -3.46 1.29 7.50
CA PRO A 113 -2.38 2.05 6.89
C PRO A 113 -1.15 2.13 7.80
N THR A 114 0.03 1.95 7.20
CA THR A 114 1.32 2.15 7.87
C THR A 114 2.13 3.18 7.10
N GLU A 115 2.36 4.36 7.69
CA GLU A 115 3.15 5.41 7.05
C GLU A 115 4.65 5.09 7.07
N VAL A 116 5.29 5.23 5.91
CA VAL A 116 6.72 5.02 5.72
C VAL A 116 7.33 6.27 5.07
N LYS A 117 8.57 6.60 5.41
CA LYS A 117 9.24 7.80 4.88
C LYS A 117 9.24 7.79 3.35
N LYS A 118 8.95 8.94 2.73
CA LYS A 118 8.95 9.10 1.26
C LYS A 118 10.26 8.63 0.59
N SER A 119 11.40 8.76 1.27
CA SER A 119 12.70 8.30 0.79
C SER A 119 12.78 6.79 0.60
N GLU A 120 12.03 6.01 1.40
CA GLU A 120 12.00 4.55 1.30
C GLU A 120 11.16 4.09 0.09
N PHE A 121 10.11 4.84 -0.26
CA PHE A 121 9.35 4.66 -1.50
C PHE A 121 10.10 5.09 -2.77
N SER A 122 11.17 5.87 -2.61
CA SER A 122 11.95 6.44 -3.73
C SER A 122 13.29 5.74 -3.91
N HIS A 123 13.56 4.70 -3.09
CA HIS A 123 14.82 4.00 -3.17
C HIS A 123 14.93 3.25 -4.50
N THR A 124 15.93 3.61 -5.31
CA THR A 124 16.23 2.89 -6.54
C THR A 124 16.80 1.53 -6.14
N LEU A 125 15.99 0.49 -6.25
CA LEU A 125 16.45 -0.88 -6.03
C LEU A 125 17.54 -1.21 -7.05
N LYS A 126 18.61 -1.86 -6.59
CA LYS A 126 19.57 -2.44 -7.54
C LYS A 126 18.89 -3.69 -8.12
N PRO A 127 19.01 -3.96 -9.43
CA PRO A 127 18.43 -5.17 -10.03
C PRO A 127 18.85 -6.47 -9.33
N GLN A 128 20.00 -6.47 -8.65
CA GLN A 128 20.51 -7.59 -7.85
C GLN A 128 19.64 -7.91 -6.64
N ASP A 129 19.04 -6.91 -5.98
CA ASP A 129 18.21 -7.10 -4.79
C ASP A 129 16.96 -7.93 -5.13
N LEU A 130 16.37 -7.68 -6.30
CA LEU A 130 15.21 -8.43 -6.81
C LEU A 130 15.58 -9.88 -7.15
N ILE A 131 16.77 -10.12 -7.68
CA ILE A 131 17.24 -11.49 -8.03
C ILE A 131 17.41 -12.34 -6.77
N TYR A 132 17.88 -11.77 -5.67
CA TYR A 132 17.98 -12.50 -4.40
C TYR A 132 16.60 -12.87 -3.86
N PHE A 133 15.65 -11.93 -3.89
CA PHE A 133 14.27 -12.15 -3.42
C PHE A 133 13.51 -13.20 -4.24
N LEU A 134 13.64 -13.19 -5.57
CA LEU A 134 12.95 -14.16 -6.44
C LEU A 134 13.55 -15.58 -6.37
N ARG A 135 14.72 -15.77 -5.75
CA ARG A 135 15.42 -17.05 -5.66
C ARG A 135 15.28 -17.76 -4.31
N SER A 136 14.76 -17.09 -3.28
CA SER A 136 14.48 -17.62 -1.94
C SER A 136 13.10 -18.26 -1.83
#